data_AF-A0A1Q9T1F1-F1
#
_entry.id   AF-A0A1Q9T1F1-F1
#
_cell.length_a   1.000
_cell.length_b   1.000
_cell.length_c   1.000
_cell.angle_alpha   90.00
_cell.angle_beta   90.00
_cell.angle_gamma   90.00
#
_symmetry.space_group_name_H-M   'P 1'
#
loop_
_entity.id
_entity.type
_entity.pdbx_description
1 polymer ?
#
loop_
_entity_poly.entity_id
_entity_poly.type
_entity_poly.pdbx_seq_one_letter_code
_entity_poly.pdbx_strand_id
1 'polypeptide(L)'
;MLAAAPSLALTGDEDDLGARALRGDGWSEPRAEFDDLTRDAPVFPTTPPISAVTRMYPAYYADGCHVGRSGTTIRPGCVYGDPDGDVEVAVLGSSKVGQFFPALEEIALREGWRLRMYTKLACSFTDEPEPSYPECDAYKAELREHLEDDPPDLVITGGMRQDVADGYVRTWTWLRGLGVEEVVGLWDSPGPTGGNPAACVAQAIEGGESLSSCAVSLLESRSGNPSMREAAERVPGALFVDLRDWVCPRSYLAPRCAAVVGRAQLYGGGSHLVPSYTATLTDPLHQRLHETGVAAYRPSVDRVGGTDRFSTAALLARSAEPGGRVFLTSGRDFPDALAAAAKAGARGEAVLLTGGARLPAATRAALLRLEPSEILVVGGEGAVPRTVLDEAAELAPTERVSGPGRYETAAAVAQVEPVQRRGSVFIATGEDFPDALAAAARAGQQEAPVLLVRHDEIPEATAAALRDLDPARIVVVGGEGAVAGTVEEDLEELGSSVQRIGGDDRYATAALLAGRGAEVLHVGSGLTFADALAAGPVAAAQGGAVLLTAPGRVPTATREALERIAPERLVLTGGAGAVGEDVRRTLLRLTS
;
A
#
# COMPACT_ATOMS: atom_id res chain seq x y z
N MET A 1 16.39 -9.87 23.89
CA MET A 1 15.33 -9.03 23.31
C MET A 1 15.25 -9.35 21.83
N LEU A 2 14.16 -9.99 21.41
CA LEU A 2 13.84 -10.13 19.99
C LEU A 2 13.41 -8.74 19.52
N ALA A 3 14.04 -8.21 18.47
CA ALA A 3 13.54 -7.00 17.85
C ALA A 3 12.25 -7.38 17.13
N ALA A 4 11.11 -6.90 17.63
CA ALA A 4 9.88 -6.97 16.86
C ALA A 4 10.15 -6.24 15.54
N ALA A 5 9.91 -6.89 14.40
CA ALA A 5 9.72 -6.14 13.19
C ALA A 5 8.50 -5.24 13.46
N PRO A 6 8.58 -3.90 13.27
CA PRO A 6 7.35 -3.17 13.04
C PRO A 6 6.62 -3.93 11.94
N SER A 7 5.32 -4.16 12.12
CA SER A 7 4.45 -4.60 11.02
C SER A 7 4.85 -3.77 9.81
N LEU A 8 5.48 -4.38 8.79
CA LEU A 8 5.61 -3.72 7.50
C LEU A 8 4.19 -3.64 7.00
N ALA A 9 3.48 -2.59 7.42
CA ALA A 9 2.31 -2.13 6.71
C ALA A 9 2.85 -1.78 5.34
N LEU A 10 2.53 -2.62 4.36
CA LEU A 10 2.97 -2.39 2.99
C LEU A 10 2.50 -1.00 2.61
N THR A 11 3.44 -0.13 2.23
CA THR A 11 3.13 1.29 2.08
C THR A 11 2.55 1.62 0.71
N GLY A 12 2.02 0.65 -0.04
CA GLY A 12 1.39 0.89 -1.35
C GLY A 12 2.30 1.26 -2.52
N ASP A 13 3.54 1.65 -2.26
CA ASP A 13 4.58 1.97 -3.27
C ASP A 13 5.49 0.78 -3.58
N GLU A 14 5.14 -0.40 -3.09
CA GLU A 14 5.98 -1.60 -3.06
C GLU A 14 5.55 -2.61 -4.12
N ASP A 15 4.96 -2.15 -5.23
CA ASP A 15 4.59 -3.03 -6.35
C ASP A 15 5.81 -3.71 -6.99
N ASP A 16 7.01 -3.17 -6.76
CA ASP A 16 8.29 -3.80 -7.12
C ASP A 16 8.85 -4.73 -6.04
N LEU A 17 8.15 -4.92 -4.90
CA LEU A 17 8.59 -5.75 -3.78
C LEU A 17 7.98 -7.15 -3.72
N GLY A 18 8.86 -8.15 -3.58
CA GLY A 18 8.46 -9.51 -3.23
C GLY A 18 7.46 -10.10 -4.22
N ALA A 19 6.38 -10.67 -3.70
CA ALA A 19 5.32 -11.23 -4.50
C ALA A 19 4.52 -10.17 -5.29
N ARG A 20 4.47 -8.90 -4.85
CA ARG A 20 3.83 -7.83 -5.63
C ARG A 20 4.55 -7.58 -6.96
N ALA A 21 5.87 -7.72 -6.98
CA ALA A 21 6.69 -7.64 -8.20
C ALA A 21 6.41 -8.75 -9.22
N LEU A 22 5.76 -9.84 -8.77
CA LEU A 22 5.33 -10.94 -9.61
C LEU A 22 3.90 -10.77 -10.13
N ARG A 23 3.18 -9.71 -9.74
CA ARG A 23 1.79 -9.50 -10.17
C ARG A 23 1.72 -9.32 -11.69
N GLY A 24 0.84 -10.08 -12.33
CA GLY A 24 0.43 -9.88 -13.73
C GLY A 24 -0.92 -9.17 -13.80
N ASP A 25 -1.83 -9.70 -14.61
CA ASP A 25 -3.21 -9.18 -14.74
C ASP A 25 -4.05 -9.40 -13.45
N GLY A 26 -3.57 -10.21 -12.52
CA GLY A 26 -4.23 -10.50 -11.23
C GLY A 26 -3.31 -11.22 -10.25
N TRP A 27 -3.93 -11.77 -9.20
CA TRP A 27 -3.24 -12.46 -8.10
C TRP A 27 -3.39 -13.99 -8.13
N SER A 28 -4.08 -14.53 -9.14
CA SER A 28 -4.28 -15.98 -9.29
C SER A 28 -3.00 -16.71 -9.67
N GLU A 29 -2.14 -16.08 -10.49
CA GLU A 29 -0.85 -16.63 -10.90
C GLU A 29 0.18 -15.51 -11.04
N PRO A 30 1.47 -15.79 -10.76
CA PRO A 30 2.54 -14.84 -11.02
C PRO A 30 2.76 -14.65 -12.53
N ARG A 31 3.22 -13.46 -12.93
CA ARG A 31 3.53 -13.14 -14.33
C ARG A 31 4.57 -14.10 -14.94
N ALA A 32 4.38 -14.39 -16.23
CA ALA A 32 5.18 -15.38 -16.96
C ALA A 32 6.63 -14.95 -17.21
N GLU A 33 6.89 -13.64 -17.30
CA GLU A 33 8.21 -13.05 -17.48
C GLU A 33 8.51 -12.08 -16.34
N PHE A 34 9.72 -12.14 -15.78
CA PHE A 34 10.11 -11.30 -14.64
C PHE A 34 11.48 -10.66 -14.87
N ASP A 35 11.50 -9.34 -14.91
CA ASP A 35 12.75 -8.57 -14.91
C ASP A 35 13.39 -8.57 -13.51
N ASP A 36 14.70 -8.79 -13.45
CA ASP A 36 15.46 -8.82 -12.21
C ASP A 36 15.66 -7.41 -11.64
N LEU A 37 14.67 -6.93 -10.88
CA LEU A 37 14.63 -5.58 -10.27
C LEU A 37 15.71 -5.35 -9.20
N THR A 38 16.54 -6.36 -8.90
CA THR A 38 17.55 -6.29 -7.84
C THR A 38 18.83 -5.54 -8.21
N ARG A 39 18.99 -5.17 -9.49
CA ARG A 39 20.20 -4.51 -10.01
C ARG A 39 20.20 -3.01 -9.83
N ASP A 40 19.02 -2.41 -9.81
CA ASP A 40 18.86 -0.96 -9.94
C ASP A 40 18.45 -0.28 -8.62
N ALA A 41 18.24 -1.06 -7.55
CA ALA A 41 17.73 -0.54 -6.29
C ALA A 41 18.03 -1.46 -5.09
N PRO A 42 18.04 -0.93 -3.84
CA PRO A 42 18.42 -1.71 -2.66
C PRO A 42 17.45 -2.85 -2.35
N VAL A 43 18.00 -3.94 -1.80
CA VAL A 43 17.26 -5.09 -1.26
C VAL A 43 16.58 -4.73 0.06
N PHE A 44 15.33 -5.13 0.22
CA PHE A 44 14.51 -4.89 1.41
C PHE A 44 14.44 -6.11 2.34
N PRO A 45 14.33 -5.90 3.66
CA PRO A 45 14.30 -4.59 4.34
C PRO A 45 15.68 -3.93 4.39
N THR A 46 15.74 -2.61 4.26
CA THR A 46 16.98 -1.83 4.45
C THR A 46 17.23 -1.50 5.92
N THR A 47 16.18 -1.52 6.75
CA THR A 47 16.25 -1.37 8.21
C THR A 47 15.34 -2.41 8.87
N PRO A 48 15.88 -3.32 9.71
CA PRO A 48 17.31 -3.52 9.97
C PRO A 48 18.06 -3.94 8.69
N PRO A 49 19.40 -3.79 8.62
CA PRO A 49 20.16 -4.20 7.45
C PRO A 49 20.00 -5.72 7.19
N ILE A 50 20.20 -6.16 5.94
CA ILE A 50 19.99 -7.55 5.52
C ILE A 50 20.75 -8.56 6.40
N SER A 51 21.95 -8.22 6.89
CA SER A 51 22.71 -9.08 7.81
C SER A 51 21.99 -9.41 9.13
N ALA A 52 21.00 -8.60 9.53
CA ALA A 52 20.23 -8.75 10.76
C ALA A 52 18.84 -9.38 10.57
N VAL A 53 18.38 -9.63 9.34
CA VAL A 53 17.03 -10.17 9.06
C VAL A 53 16.83 -11.60 9.55
N THR A 54 17.92 -12.32 9.86
CA THR A 54 17.88 -13.65 10.49
C THR A 54 17.22 -13.66 11.87
N ARG A 55 17.02 -12.49 12.48
CA ARG A 55 16.35 -12.31 13.79
C ARG A 55 15.01 -11.59 13.67
N MET A 56 14.48 -11.45 12.45
CA MET A 56 13.20 -10.82 12.20
C MET A 56 12.09 -11.86 12.36
N TYR A 57 11.20 -11.62 13.31
CA TYR A 57 10.05 -12.49 13.58
C TYR A 57 8.74 -11.71 13.43
N PRO A 58 7.64 -12.37 13.07
CA PRO A 58 6.32 -11.74 13.06
C PRO A 58 5.95 -11.16 14.44
N ALA A 59 5.09 -10.13 14.46
CA ALA A 59 4.78 -9.34 15.65
C ALA A 59 4.29 -10.19 16.84
N TYR A 60 3.50 -11.24 16.59
CA TYR A 60 2.97 -12.12 17.64
C TYR A 60 4.04 -12.80 18.51
N TYR A 61 5.29 -12.91 18.04
CA TYR A 61 6.40 -13.37 18.89
C TYR A 61 6.69 -12.40 20.04
N ALA A 62 6.64 -11.10 19.78
CA ALA A 62 6.89 -10.06 20.78
C ALA A 62 5.76 -10.00 21.83
N ASP A 63 4.54 -10.36 21.42
CA ASP A 63 3.37 -10.46 22.29
C ASP A 63 3.37 -11.71 23.18
N GLY A 64 4.33 -12.63 22.98
CA GLY A 64 4.41 -13.89 23.72
C GLY A 64 3.44 -14.96 23.23
N CYS A 65 2.91 -14.81 22.02
CA CYS A 65 1.92 -15.70 21.40
C CYS A 65 2.52 -16.90 20.66
N HIS A 66 3.85 -17.05 20.69
CA HIS A 66 4.54 -18.26 20.26
C HIS A 66 5.03 -19.07 21.46
N VAL A 67 4.45 -20.24 21.70
CA VAL A 67 4.85 -21.07 22.85
C VAL A 67 6.22 -21.71 22.59
N GLY A 68 7.15 -21.47 23.52
CA GLY A 68 8.51 -22.00 23.46
C GLY A 68 8.58 -23.53 23.61
N ARG A 69 9.78 -24.09 23.45
CA ARG A 69 9.98 -25.56 23.43
C ARG A 69 9.44 -26.25 24.68
N SER A 70 9.73 -25.72 25.86
CA SER A 70 9.32 -26.31 27.15
C SER A 70 7.90 -25.93 27.60
N GLY A 71 7.23 -24.99 26.94
CA GLY A 71 5.89 -24.56 27.34
C GLY A 71 4.83 -25.56 26.91
N THR A 72 3.89 -25.89 27.79
CA THR A 72 2.78 -26.80 27.51
C THR A 72 1.43 -26.11 27.43
N THR A 73 1.35 -24.87 27.94
CA THR A 73 0.09 -24.14 28.08
C THR A 73 -0.23 -23.27 26.86
N ILE A 74 -1.48 -23.28 26.43
CA ILE A 74 -1.98 -22.42 25.36
C ILE A 74 -2.03 -20.94 25.77
N ARG A 75 -2.30 -20.07 24.80
CA ARG A 75 -2.37 -18.61 24.99
C ARG A 75 -3.66 -18.06 24.34
N PRO A 76 -4.82 -18.19 24.99
CA PRO A 76 -6.11 -17.81 24.38
C PRO A 76 -6.27 -16.30 24.18
N GLY A 77 -5.46 -15.46 24.85
CA GLY A 77 -5.48 -14.00 24.67
C GLY A 77 -4.81 -13.49 23.39
N CYS A 78 -4.31 -14.38 22.53
CA CYS A 78 -3.61 -14.04 21.30
C CYS A 78 -4.59 -13.81 20.14
N VAL A 79 -5.28 -12.66 20.19
CA VAL A 79 -6.32 -12.25 19.23
C VAL A 79 -5.82 -11.10 18.36
N TYR A 80 -6.00 -11.23 17.05
CA TYR A 80 -5.55 -10.33 15.99
C TYR A 80 -6.65 -10.15 14.93
N GLY A 81 -6.37 -9.38 13.88
CA GLY A 81 -7.37 -9.08 12.85
C GLY A 81 -8.41 -8.11 13.39
N ASP A 82 -9.69 -8.45 13.25
CA ASP A 82 -10.81 -7.74 13.84
C ASP A 82 -11.25 -8.39 15.16
N PRO A 83 -10.92 -7.83 16.34
CA PRO A 83 -11.32 -8.41 17.62
C PRO A 83 -12.83 -8.43 17.85
N ASP A 84 -13.60 -7.65 17.08
CA ASP A 84 -15.06 -7.62 17.15
C ASP A 84 -15.69 -8.38 15.97
N GLY A 85 -14.89 -9.13 15.21
CA GLY A 85 -15.32 -9.91 14.06
C GLY A 85 -16.22 -11.09 14.44
N ASP A 86 -17.24 -11.34 13.60
CA ASP A 86 -18.21 -12.41 13.82
C ASP A 86 -17.70 -13.80 13.39
N VAL A 87 -16.66 -13.85 12.54
CA VAL A 87 -16.04 -15.11 12.08
C VAL A 87 -14.78 -15.37 12.88
N GLU A 88 -14.78 -16.46 13.64
CA GLU A 88 -13.69 -16.90 14.49
C GLU A 88 -12.72 -17.81 13.71
N VAL A 89 -11.47 -17.34 13.53
CA VAL A 89 -10.44 -18.06 12.77
C VAL A 89 -9.31 -18.50 13.69
N ALA A 90 -9.06 -19.80 13.80
CA ALA A 90 -7.95 -20.32 14.59
C ALA A 90 -6.74 -20.72 13.73
N VAL A 91 -5.57 -20.17 14.03
CA VAL A 91 -4.30 -20.52 13.39
C VAL A 91 -3.56 -21.55 14.23
N LEU A 92 -3.49 -22.79 13.76
CA LEU A 92 -3.00 -23.94 14.53
C LEU A 92 -1.69 -24.49 13.96
N GLY A 93 -0.64 -24.61 14.79
CA GLY A 93 0.56 -25.37 14.42
C GLY A 93 1.86 -24.78 14.92
N SER A 94 2.86 -24.71 14.04
CA SER A 94 4.21 -24.27 14.39
C SER A 94 4.57 -22.90 13.79
N SER A 95 5.84 -22.52 13.92
CA SER A 95 6.40 -21.35 13.25
C SER A 95 6.28 -21.39 11.72
N LYS A 96 5.99 -22.55 11.11
CA LYS A 96 5.78 -22.70 9.67
C LYS A 96 4.41 -22.22 9.18
N VAL A 97 3.35 -22.32 9.99
CA VAL A 97 2.10 -21.59 9.70
C VAL A 97 2.21 -20.15 10.19
N GLY A 98 2.84 -19.95 11.36
CA GLY A 98 2.99 -18.63 11.96
C GLY A 98 3.85 -17.65 11.16
N GLN A 99 4.71 -18.11 10.23
CA GLN A 99 5.45 -17.20 9.35
C GLN A 99 4.51 -16.38 8.45
N PHE A 100 3.32 -16.90 8.10
CA PHE A 100 2.33 -16.19 7.28
C PHE A 100 1.51 -15.16 8.08
N PHE A 101 1.79 -14.97 9.37
CA PHE A 101 1.06 -14.04 10.24
C PHE A 101 0.86 -12.64 9.63
N PRO A 102 1.88 -11.98 9.02
CA PRO A 102 1.66 -10.65 8.43
C PRO A 102 0.57 -10.63 7.34
N ALA A 103 0.47 -11.68 6.53
CA ALA A 103 -0.59 -11.80 5.53
C ALA A 103 -1.94 -12.18 6.16
N LEU A 104 -1.93 -13.12 7.10
CA LEU A 104 -3.15 -13.59 7.76
C LEU A 104 -3.83 -12.50 8.60
N GLU A 105 -3.05 -11.69 9.31
CA GLU A 105 -3.57 -10.55 10.07
C GLU A 105 -4.24 -9.52 9.15
N GLU A 106 -3.62 -9.22 8.01
CA GLU A 106 -4.16 -8.28 7.03
C GLU A 106 -5.43 -8.83 6.36
N ILE A 107 -5.44 -10.10 5.98
CA ILE A 107 -6.64 -10.76 5.44
C ILE A 107 -7.75 -10.76 6.49
N ALA A 108 -7.43 -11.03 7.75
CA ALA A 108 -8.41 -11.01 8.82
C ALA A 108 -9.02 -9.60 9.01
N LEU A 109 -8.22 -8.53 8.92
CA LEU A 109 -8.75 -7.16 8.94
C LEU A 109 -9.67 -6.84 7.76
N ARG A 110 -9.33 -7.37 6.57
CA ARG A 110 -10.12 -7.20 5.33
C ARG A 110 -11.45 -7.93 5.38
N GLU A 111 -11.44 -9.15 5.88
CA GLU A 111 -12.63 -10.01 5.95
C GLU A 111 -13.47 -9.77 7.21
N GLY A 112 -12.97 -8.98 8.17
CA GLY A 112 -13.64 -8.81 9.46
C GLY A 112 -13.56 -10.07 10.35
N TRP A 113 -12.48 -10.84 10.20
CA TRP A 113 -12.24 -12.06 10.97
C TRP A 113 -11.57 -11.76 12.30
N ARG A 114 -11.99 -12.50 13.33
CA ARG A 114 -11.32 -12.56 14.62
C ARG A 114 -10.29 -13.67 14.62
N LEU A 115 -9.01 -13.30 14.52
CA LEU A 115 -7.90 -14.25 14.31
C LEU A 115 -7.26 -14.67 15.65
N ARG A 116 -7.41 -15.93 16.04
CA ARG A 116 -6.82 -16.53 17.26
C ARG A 116 -5.56 -17.35 16.92
N MET A 117 -4.42 -16.97 17.50
CA MET A 117 -3.13 -17.61 17.22
C MET A 117 -2.77 -18.68 18.27
N TYR A 118 -2.66 -19.94 17.84
CA TYR A 118 -2.25 -21.08 18.68
C TYR A 118 -1.01 -21.76 18.10
N THR A 119 0.16 -21.16 18.30
CA THR A 119 1.41 -21.69 17.74
C THR A 119 2.43 -22.11 18.80
N LYS A 120 3.13 -23.20 18.51
CA LYS A 120 4.22 -23.72 19.35
C LYS A 120 5.45 -24.10 18.54
N LEU A 121 6.62 -23.80 19.08
CA LEU A 121 7.89 -24.06 18.43
C LEU A 121 8.02 -25.54 18.00
N ALA A 122 8.22 -25.76 16.71
CA ALA A 122 8.44 -27.07 16.08
C ALA A 122 7.37 -28.13 16.41
N CYS A 123 6.13 -27.73 16.71
CA CYS A 123 5.04 -28.63 17.07
C CYS A 123 3.97 -28.63 15.96
N SER A 124 3.85 -29.73 15.23
CA SER A 124 2.79 -29.92 14.22
C SER A 124 1.49 -30.29 14.91
N PHE A 125 0.38 -29.62 14.60
CA PHE A 125 -0.93 -29.94 15.16
C PHE A 125 -1.56 -31.14 14.43
N THR A 126 -1.06 -32.34 14.72
CA THR A 126 -1.53 -33.60 14.15
C THR A 126 -1.85 -34.61 15.23
N ASP A 127 -2.75 -35.55 14.94
CA ASP A 127 -3.05 -36.68 15.81
C ASP A 127 -1.99 -37.78 15.68
N GLU A 128 -0.71 -37.43 15.81
CA GLU A 128 0.41 -38.37 15.86
C GLU A 128 1.19 -38.11 17.15
N PRO A 129 1.49 -39.14 17.95
CA PRO A 129 2.33 -38.96 19.13
C PRO A 129 3.74 -38.54 18.72
N GLU A 130 4.38 -37.72 19.54
CA GLU A 130 5.78 -37.31 19.37
C GLU A 130 6.58 -37.71 20.62
N PRO A 131 6.98 -38.99 20.77
CA PRO A 131 7.68 -39.46 21.97
C PRO A 131 8.99 -38.72 22.28
N SER A 132 9.62 -38.12 21.27
CA SER A 132 10.84 -37.31 21.42
C SER A 132 10.55 -35.85 21.80
N TYR A 133 9.28 -35.45 21.86
CA TYR A 133 8.82 -34.10 22.18
C TYR A 133 7.51 -34.09 23.02
N PRO A 134 7.53 -34.66 24.24
CA PRO A 134 6.33 -34.81 25.07
C PRO A 134 5.64 -33.48 25.44
N GLU A 135 6.36 -32.36 25.48
CA GLU A 135 5.77 -31.04 25.70
C GLU A 135 4.90 -30.59 24.52
N CYS A 136 5.18 -31.04 23.30
CA CYS A 136 4.29 -30.83 22.15
C CYS A 136 3.02 -31.67 22.29
N ASP A 137 3.12 -32.93 22.72
CA ASP A 137 1.95 -33.76 22.96
C ASP A 137 1.05 -33.19 24.07
N ALA A 138 1.64 -32.72 25.17
CA ALA A 138 0.91 -32.05 26.25
C ALA A 138 0.20 -30.77 25.77
N TYR A 139 0.89 -29.94 24.96
CA TYR A 139 0.30 -28.74 24.36
C TYR A 139 -0.85 -29.07 23.41
N LYS A 140 -0.70 -30.10 22.56
CA LYS A 140 -1.77 -30.55 21.65
C LYS A 140 -2.99 -31.03 22.44
N ALA A 141 -2.80 -31.73 23.55
CA ALA A 141 -3.91 -32.18 24.40
C ALA A 141 -4.68 -30.98 24.99
N GLU A 142 -3.99 -30.01 25.59
CA GLU A 142 -4.62 -28.80 26.14
C GLU A 142 -5.33 -27.98 25.05
N LEU A 143 -4.73 -27.84 23.87
CA LEU A 143 -5.35 -27.14 22.74
C LEU A 143 -6.60 -27.88 22.22
N ARG A 144 -6.64 -29.22 22.26
CA ARG A 144 -7.84 -29.97 21.88
C ARG A 144 -8.99 -29.71 22.84
N GLU A 145 -8.74 -29.76 24.14
CA GLU A 145 -9.75 -29.46 25.17
C GLU A 145 -10.30 -28.03 24.97
N HIS A 146 -9.42 -27.05 24.74
CA HIS A 146 -9.83 -25.67 24.47
C HIS A 146 -10.72 -25.53 23.23
N LEU A 147 -10.38 -26.22 22.13
CA LEU A 147 -11.17 -26.14 20.88
C LEU A 147 -12.49 -26.91 20.96
N GLU A 148 -12.62 -27.89 21.86
CA GLU A 148 -13.89 -28.57 22.16
C GLU A 148 -14.85 -27.64 22.92
N ASP A 149 -14.31 -26.81 23.82
CA ASP A 149 -15.09 -25.84 24.60
C ASP A 149 -15.45 -24.57 23.79
N ASP A 150 -14.56 -24.15 22.88
CA ASP A 150 -14.65 -22.88 22.13
C ASP A 150 -14.24 -23.07 20.65
N PRO A 151 -15.03 -23.81 19.86
CA PRO A 151 -14.69 -24.15 18.48
C PRO A 151 -14.67 -22.91 17.57
N PRO A 152 -13.69 -22.79 16.66
CA PRO A 152 -13.68 -21.75 15.63
C PRO A 152 -14.61 -22.09 14.46
N ASP A 153 -14.95 -21.08 13.67
CA ASP A 153 -15.66 -21.28 12.39
C ASP A 153 -14.67 -21.78 11.32
N LEU A 154 -13.44 -21.25 11.30
CA LEU A 154 -12.40 -21.58 10.32
C LEU A 154 -11.10 -21.97 11.01
N VAL A 155 -10.41 -22.99 10.49
CA VAL A 155 -9.05 -23.33 10.91
C VAL A 155 -8.07 -23.13 9.78
N ILE A 156 -6.98 -22.41 10.06
CA ILE A 156 -5.81 -22.30 9.19
C ILE A 156 -4.65 -23.02 9.86
N THR A 157 -4.05 -24.01 9.19
CA THR A 157 -2.97 -24.83 9.76
C THR A 157 -1.78 -24.97 8.83
N GLY A 158 -0.65 -25.39 9.38
CA GLY A 158 0.55 -25.64 8.62
C GLY A 158 1.60 -26.41 9.41
N GLY A 159 2.57 -26.97 8.71
CA GLY A 159 3.60 -27.82 9.30
C GLY A 159 4.63 -28.27 8.28
N MET A 160 5.66 -28.97 8.76
CA MET A 160 6.78 -29.45 7.92
C MET A 160 6.88 -30.98 7.85
N ARG A 161 6.05 -31.71 8.61
CA ARG A 161 6.07 -33.18 8.64
C ARG A 161 5.50 -33.76 7.34
N GLN A 162 6.17 -34.76 6.77
CA GLN A 162 5.88 -35.29 5.42
C GLN A 162 5.33 -36.72 5.41
N ASP A 163 5.31 -37.39 6.56
CA ASP A 163 5.01 -38.80 6.75
C ASP A 163 3.85 -39.02 7.74
N VAL A 164 2.96 -38.03 7.85
CA VAL A 164 1.88 -37.99 8.86
C VAL A 164 0.52 -37.63 8.28
N ALA A 165 0.26 -38.03 7.03
CA ALA A 165 -1.01 -37.75 6.35
C ALA A 165 -2.21 -38.26 7.18
N ASP A 166 -2.14 -39.48 7.71
CA ASP A 166 -3.20 -40.06 8.55
C ASP A 166 -3.45 -39.24 9.84
N GLY A 167 -2.39 -38.69 10.43
CA GLY A 167 -2.48 -37.78 11.57
C GLY A 167 -3.21 -36.48 11.28
N TYR A 168 -2.95 -35.87 10.12
CA TYR A 168 -3.71 -34.71 9.66
C TYR A 168 -5.17 -35.08 9.35
N VAL A 169 -5.42 -36.21 8.68
CA VAL A 169 -6.78 -36.68 8.37
C VAL A 169 -7.60 -36.84 9.64
N ARG A 170 -7.05 -37.48 10.68
CA ARG A 170 -7.74 -37.64 11.97
C ARG A 170 -7.99 -36.29 12.65
N THR A 171 -6.99 -35.41 12.72
CA THR A 171 -7.16 -34.08 13.31
C THR A 171 -8.22 -33.26 12.56
N TRP A 172 -8.18 -33.23 11.23
CA TRP A 172 -9.09 -32.41 10.43
C TRP A 172 -10.50 -32.97 10.47
N THR A 173 -10.66 -34.30 10.42
CA THR A 173 -11.97 -34.95 10.63
C THR A 173 -12.55 -34.62 12.00
N TRP A 174 -11.71 -34.60 13.05
CA TRP A 174 -12.14 -34.19 14.39
C TRP A 174 -12.57 -32.71 14.41
N LEU A 175 -11.79 -31.80 13.82
CA LEU A 175 -12.17 -30.38 13.69
C LEU A 175 -13.51 -30.20 12.96
N ARG A 176 -13.72 -30.92 11.85
CA ARG A 176 -15.02 -30.96 11.14
C ARG A 176 -16.16 -31.39 12.07
N GLY A 177 -15.90 -32.38 12.92
CA GLY A 177 -16.85 -32.89 13.89
C GLY A 177 -17.24 -31.88 14.98
N LEU A 178 -16.39 -30.89 15.25
CA LEU A 178 -16.66 -29.79 16.18
C LEU A 178 -17.53 -28.68 15.57
N GLY A 179 -17.78 -28.71 14.26
CA GLY A 179 -18.55 -27.69 13.55
C GLY A 179 -17.71 -26.69 12.75
N VAL A 180 -16.39 -26.84 12.71
CA VAL A 180 -15.50 -26.00 11.88
C VAL A 180 -15.91 -26.11 10.40
N GLU A 181 -16.22 -24.99 9.74
CA GLU A 181 -16.80 -24.87 8.39
C GLU A 181 -15.81 -25.11 7.25
N GLU A 182 -14.53 -24.77 7.43
CA GLU A 182 -13.39 -25.20 6.60
C GLU A 182 -12.11 -25.45 7.42
N VAL A 183 -11.27 -26.37 6.95
CA VAL A 183 -9.89 -26.55 7.44
C VAL A 183 -8.91 -26.31 6.31
N VAL A 184 -8.15 -25.22 6.38
CA VAL A 184 -7.19 -24.81 5.35
C VAL A 184 -5.77 -25.17 5.77
N GLY A 185 -5.17 -26.13 5.08
CA GLY A 185 -3.74 -26.41 5.16
C GLY A 185 -2.95 -25.46 4.25
N LEU A 186 -2.13 -24.58 4.84
CA LEU A 186 -1.22 -23.74 4.07
C LEU A 186 0.04 -24.51 3.68
N TRP A 187 0.42 -24.37 2.41
CA TRP A 187 1.66 -24.89 1.89
C TRP A 187 2.87 -24.44 2.72
N ASP A 188 3.79 -25.37 2.91
CA ASP A 188 5.01 -25.10 3.65
C ASP A 188 6.14 -24.59 2.77
N SER A 189 6.73 -23.45 3.15
CA SER A 189 7.87 -22.89 2.43
C SER A 189 9.07 -23.85 2.48
N PRO A 190 9.71 -24.18 1.34
CA PRO A 190 10.70 -25.23 1.28
C PRO A 190 11.99 -24.73 1.93
N GLY A 191 12.62 -25.57 2.74
CA GLY A 191 13.84 -25.19 3.43
C GLY A 191 15.05 -25.23 2.49
N PRO A 192 15.91 -24.20 2.47
CA PRO A 192 17.15 -24.24 1.69
C PRO A 192 18.08 -25.35 2.21
N THR A 193 18.65 -26.16 1.31
CA THR A 193 19.65 -27.19 1.65
C THR A 193 21.07 -26.61 1.55
N GLY A 194 21.75 -26.49 2.69
CA GLY A 194 23.13 -26.00 2.74
C GLY A 194 23.26 -24.47 2.66
N GLY A 195 23.84 -23.86 3.70
CA GLY A 195 24.09 -22.42 3.77
C GLY A 195 22.97 -21.60 4.40
N ASN A 196 23.21 -20.29 4.50
CA ASN A 196 22.27 -19.31 5.04
C ASN A 196 21.99 -18.27 3.95
N PRO A 197 20.82 -18.31 3.27
CA PRO A 197 20.55 -17.42 2.15
C PRO A 197 20.58 -15.95 2.53
N ALA A 198 20.11 -15.58 3.73
CA ALA A 198 20.19 -14.20 4.21
C ALA A 198 21.65 -13.73 4.37
N ALA A 199 22.53 -14.59 4.88
CA ALA A 199 23.95 -14.28 4.98
C ALA A 199 24.64 -14.19 3.61
N CYS A 200 24.27 -15.07 2.66
CA CYS A 200 24.76 -14.99 1.29
C CYS A 200 24.38 -13.66 0.63
N VAL A 201 23.11 -13.26 0.75
CA VAL A 201 22.63 -12.00 0.15
C VAL A 201 23.34 -10.80 0.76
N ALA A 202 23.53 -10.76 2.08
CA ALA A 202 24.30 -9.69 2.73
C ALA A 202 25.73 -9.59 2.18
N GLN A 203 26.42 -10.72 2.02
CA GLN A 203 27.77 -10.76 1.45
C GLN A 203 27.80 -10.36 -0.03
N ALA A 204 26.83 -10.80 -0.81
CA ALA A 204 26.74 -10.46 -2.23
C ALA A 204 26.52 -8.96 -2.44
N ILE A 205 25.67 -8.32 -1.61
CA ILE A 205 25.46 -6.86 -1.64
C ILE A 205 26.76 -6.12 -1.30
N GLU A 206 27.45 -6.52 -0.23
CA GLU A 206 28.73 -5.91 0.18
C GLU A 206 29.83 -6.08 -0.87
N GLY A 207 29.87 -7.24 -1.55
CA GLY A 207 30.84 -7.58 -2.57
C GLY A 207 30.52 -7.09 -3.98
N GLY A 208 29.33 -6.54 -4.22
CA GLY A 208 28.84 -6.21 -5.57
C GLY A 208 28.65 -7.45 -6.46
N GLU A 209 28.34 -8.60 -5.87
CA GLU A 209 28.12 -9.86 -6.56
C GLU A 209 26.66 -10.02 -6.99
N SER A 210 26.43 -10.86 -8.00
CA SER A 210 25.08 -11.17 -8.48
C SER A 210 24.28 -11.95 -7.42
N LEU A 211 23.11 -11.45 -7.02
CA LEU A 211 22.25 -12.11 -6.02
C LEU A 211 21.72 -13.48 -6.46
N SER A 212 21.68 -13.75 -7.77
CA SER A 212 21.31 -15.06 -8.30
C SER A 212 22.28 -16.18 -7.87
N SER A 213 23.51 -15.85 -7.46
CA SER A 213 24.45 -16.83 -6.89
C SER A 213 23.92 -17.46 -5.60
N CYS A 214 23.14 -16.70 -4.83
CA CYS A 214 22.50 -17.11 -3.58
C CYS A 214 21.23 -17.94 -3.78
N ALA A 215 20.79 -18.19 -5.02
CA ALA A 215 19.61 -18.99 -5.28
C ALA A 215 19.75 -20.42 -4.74
N VAL A 216 18.71 -20.96 -4.12
CA VAL A 216 18.75 -22.26 -3.45
C VAL A 216 18.10 -23.33 -4.32
N SER A 217 18.70 -24.51 -4.40
CA SER A 217 18.06 -25.64 -5.08
C SER A 217 16.92 -26.16 -4.23
N LEU A 218 15.69 -26.16 -4.77
CA LEU A 218 14.56 -26.79 -4.10
C LEU A 218 14.30 -28.22 -4.59
N LEU A 219 15.04 -28.71 -5.59
CA LEU A 219 14.98 -30.12 -6.01
C LEU A 219 15.41 -31.08 -4.91
N GLU A 220 16.19 -30.59 -3.94
CA GLU A 220 16.65 -31.35 -2.76
C GLU A 220 15.88 -30.97 -1.48
N SER A 221 15.00 -29.98 -1.55
CA SER A 221 14.27 -29.45 -0.39
C SER A 221 13.06 -30.32 -0.07
N ARG A 222 13.10 -30.97 1.10
CA ARG A 222 12.00 -31.77 1.64
C ARG A 222 10.92 -30.93 2.34
N SER A 223 10.39 -29.88 1.72
CA SER A 223 9.12 -29.33 2.22
C SER A 223 8.31 -28.55 1.19
N GLY A 224 7.02 -28.43 1.50
CA GLY A 224 5.85 -28.27 0.63
C GLY A 224 4.63 -29.04 1.17
N ASN A 225 4.83 -29.74 2.30
CA ASN A 225 3.87 -30.51 3.09
C ASN A 225 2.93 -31.41 2.27
N PRO A 226 3.47 -32.49 1.66
CA PRO A 226 2.67 -33.45 0.90
C PRO A 226 1.62 -34.16 1.77
N SER A 227 1.86 -34.32 3.08
CA SER A 227 0.88 -34.95 3.99
C SER A 227 -0.40 -34.13 4.16
N MET A 228 -0.32 -32.81 4.25
CA MET A 228 -1.50 -31.95 4.31
C MET A 228 -2.25 -31.92 2.98
N ARG A 229 -1.52 -31.96 1.85
CA ARG A 229 -2.15 -32.07 0.52
C ARG A 229 -2.95 -33.36 0.40
N GLU A 230 -2.35 -34.49 0.78
CA GLU A 230 -3.04 -35.78 0.81
C GLU A 230 -4.23 -35.76 1.78
N ALA A 231 -4.08 -35.13 2.96
CA ALA A 231 -5.17 -35.03 3.92
C ALA A 231 -6.35 -34.19 3.39
N ALA A 232 -6.08 -33.13 2.62
CA ALA A 232 -7.12 -32.31 2.00
C ALA A 232 -7.95 -33.10 0.97
N GLU A 233 -7.32 -34.02 0.23
CA GLU A 233 -8.01 -34.92 -0.70
C GLU A 233 -8.92 -35.94 0.01
N ARG A 234 -8.66 -36.21 1.30
CA ARG A 234 -9.31 -37.27 2.09
C ARG A 234 -10.39 -36.77 3.06
N VAL A 235 -10.41 -35.47 3.38
CA VAL A 235 -11.34 -34.89 4.36
C VAL A 235 -12.28 -33.89 3.69
N PRO A 236 -13.60 -34.15 3.64
CA PRO A 236 -14.56 -33.18 3.12
C PRO A 236 -14.51 -31.85 3.88
N GLY A 237 -14.47 -30.73 3.13
CA GLY A 237 -14.34 -29.39 3.70
C GLY A 237 -12.91 -29.03 4.13
N ALA A 238 -11.91 -29.88 3.86
CA ALA A 238 -10.51 -29.53 3.99
C ALA A 238 -9.94 -29.05 2.65
N LEU A 239 -9.07 -28.04 2.72
CA LEU A 239 -8.48 -27.38 1.57
C LEU A 239 -6.96 -27.33 1.73
N PHE A 240 -6.25 -27.30 0.60
CA PHE A 240 -4.81 -27.09 0.58
C PHE A 240 -4.48 -25.89 -0.31
N VAL A 241 -3.92 -24.84 0.29
CA VAL A 241 -3.54 -23.61 -0.41
C VAL A 241 -2.05 -23.61 -0.70
N ASP A 242 -1.69 -23.61 -1.99
CA ASP A 242 -0.31 -23.60 -2.47
C ASP A 242 0.11 -22.19 -2.89
N LEU A 243 1.22 -21.70 -2.34
CA LEU A 243 1.83 -20.41 -2.65
C LEU A 243 3.25 -20.57 -3.22
N ARG A 244 3.63 -21.79 -3.60
CA ARG A 244 4.98 -22.09 -4.09
C ARG A 244 5.36 -21.24 -5.30
N ASP A 245 4.41 -21.01 -6.18
CA ASP A 245 4.55 -20.19 -7.38
C ASP A 245 4.87 -18.72 -7.05
N TRP A 246 4.40 -18.20 -5.93
CA TRP A 246 4.71 -16.83 -5.48
C TRP A 246 6.04 -16.72 -4.74
N VAL A 247 6.49 -17.79 -4.09
CA VAL A 247 7.78 -17.83 -3.35
C VAL A 247 8.94 -18.29 -4.23
N CYS A 248 8.70 -19.23 -5.13
CA CYS A 248 9.66 -19.71 -6.12
C CYS A 248 8.97 -19.87 -7.48
N PRO A 249 8.72 -18.75 -8.18
CA PRO A 249 8.08 -18.76 -9.49
C PRO A 249 8.94 -19.50 -10.51
N ARG A 250 8.27 -20.29 -11.38
CA ARG A 250 8.95 -20.96 -12.50
C ARG A 250 9.55 -19.98 -13.50
N SER A 251 9.00 -18.76 -13.55
CA SER A 251 9.46 -17.67 -14.41
C SER A 251 10.79 -17.04 -13.96
N TYR A 252 11.31 -17.37 -12.77
CA TYR A 252 12.55 -16.76 -12.27
C TYR A 252 13.50 -17.76 -11.60
N LEU A 253 14.70 -17.92 -12.19
CA LEU A 253 15.82 -18.75 -11.73
C LEU A 253 15.57 -20.27 -11.61
N ALA A 254 14.42 -20.77 -12.07
CA ALA A 254 14.10 -22.20 -12.06
C ALA A 254 15.18 -23.07 -12.75
N PRO A 255 15.54 -24.26 -12.22
CA PRO A 255 14.92 -24.94 -11.08
C PRO A 255 15.44 -24.52 -9.69
N ARG A 256 16.28 -23.48 -9.60
CA ARG A 256 16.70 -22.87 -8.33
C ARG A 256 15.70 -21.77 -7.95
N CYS A 257 15.65 -21.44 -6.67
CA CYS A 257 14.74 -20.44 -6.13
C CYS A 257 15.52 -19.28 -5.59
N ALA A 258 15.13 -18.08 -6.00
CA ALA A 258 15.85 -16.88 -5.64
C ALA A 258 15.85 -16.66 -4.12
N ALA A 259 16.95 -16.11 -3.60
CA ALA A 259 17.01 -15.64 -2.22
C ALA A 259 16.38 -14.23 -2.06
N VAL A 260 16.21 -13.53 -3.18
CA VAL A 260 15.58 -12.21 -3.30
C VAL A 260 14.63 -12.25 -4.50
N VAL A 261 13.39 -11.84 -4.32
CA VAL A 261 12.39 -11.72 -5.40
C VAL A 261 11.83 -10.31 -5.32
N GLY A 262 11.79 -9.59 -6.45
CA GLY A 262 11.35 -8.20 -6.48
C GLY A 262 12.05 -7.39 -5.40
N ARG A 263 13.38 -7.38 -5.33
CA ARG A 263 14.15 -6.71 -4.26
C ARG A 263 13.85 -7.12 -2.81
N ALA A 264 12.89 -7.99 -2.52
CA ALA A 264 12.58 -8.40 -1.16
C ALA A 264 13.35 -9.68 -0.81
N GLN A 265 14.12 -9.62 0.28
CA GLN A 265 14.75 -10.78 0.88
C GLN A 265 13.67 -11.82 1.20
N LEU A 266 13.88 -13.07 0.80
CA LEU A 266 12.89 -14.12 0.95
C LEU A 266 13.06 -14.88 2.26
N TYR A 267 14.26 -15.40 2.53
CA TYR A 267 14.56 -16.20 3.71
C TYR A 267 15.20 -15.38 4.83
N GLY A 268 14.84 -15.70 6.07
CA GLY A 268 15.44 -15.15 7.27
C GLY A 268 16.41 -16.14 7.91
N GLY A 269 16.14 -16.52 9.16
CA GLY A 269 16.87 -17.57 9.85
C GLY A 269 16.35 -18.96 9.46
N GLY A 270 17.26 -19.87 9.07
CA GLY A 270 16.90 -21.26 8.77
C GLY A 270 16.02 -21.39 7.53
N SER A 271 14.82 -21.98 7.69
CA SER A 271 13.84 -22.19 6.61
C SER A 271 12.63 -21.26 6.67
N HIS A 272 12.66 -20.24 7.53
CA HIS A 272 11.57 -19.28 7.67
C HIS A 272 11.65 -18.19 6.60
N LEU A 273 10.50 -17.83 6.05
CA LEU A 273 10.35 -16.59 5.30
C LEU A 273 10.49 -15.40 6.25
N VAL A 274 11.07 -14.29 5.79
CA VAL A 274 11.09 -13.05 6.57
C VAL A 274 9.70 -12.40 6.59
N PRO A 275 9.31 -11.74 7.69
CA PRO A 275 8.00 -11.06 7.80
C PRO A 275 7.72 -10.06 6.68
N SER A 276 8.74 -9.33 6.21
CA SER A 276 8.61 -8.38 5.10
C SER A 276 8.17 -9.05 3.80
N TYR A 277 8.67 -10.26 3.52
CA TYR A 277 8.29 -11.01 2.33
C TYR A 277 6.88 -11.60 2.47
N THR A 278 6.56 -12.15 3.64
CA THR A 278 5.24 -12.72 3.89
C THR A 278 4.14 -11.67 3.86
N ALA A 279 4.43 -10.41 4.20
CA ALA A 279 3.48 -9.32 3.99
C ALA A 279 3.12 -9.16 2.51
N THR A 280 4.09 -9.28 1.59
CA THR A 280 3.83 -9.21 0.14
C THR A 280 2.98 -10.38 -0.39
N LEU A 281 2.88 -11.48 0.36
CA LEU A 281 2.03 -12.63 0.03
C LEU A 281 0.55 -12.43 0.42
N THR A 282 0.17 -11.28 0.98
CA THR A 282 -1.22 -11.00 1.38
C THR A 282 -2.20 -11.21 0.23
N ASP A 283 -2.04 -10.48 -0.87
CA ASP A 283 -3.00 -10.56 -1.98
C ASP A 283 -2.99 -11.93 -2.69
N PRO A 284 -1.83 -12.57 -2.95
CA PRO A 284 -1.79 -13.96 -3.41
C PRO A 284 -2.53 -14.93 -2.49
N LEU A 285 -2.28 -14.86 -1.17
CA LEU A 285 -2.94 -15.74 -0.20
C LEU A 285 -4.44 -15.47 -0.13
N HIS A 286 -4.85 -14.20 -0.12
CA HIS A 286 -6.25 -13.78 -0.09
C HIS A 286 -6.98 -14.28 -1.35
N GLN A 287 -6.37 -14.12 -2.51
CA GLN A 287 -6.90 -14.63 -3.78
C GLN A 287 -7.06 -16.15 -3.77
N ARG A 288 -6.08 -16.90 -3.24
CA ARG A 288 -6.20 -18.36 -3.11
C ARG A 288 -7.33 -18.77 -2.17
N LEU A 289 -7.50 -18.07 -1.04
CA LEU A 289 -8.61 -18.32 -0.12
C LEU A 289 -9.97 -17.97 -0.75
N HIS A 290 -10.01 -16.96 -1.61
CA HIS A 290 -11.21 -16.58 -2.34
C HIS A 290 -11.60 -17.59 -3.41
N GLU A 291 -10.63 -18.05 -4.20
CA GLU A 291 -10.84 -19.10 -5.21
C GLU A 291 -11.37 -20.40 -4.60
N THR A 292 -11.06 -20.66 -3.32
CA THR A 292 -11.61 -21.81 -2.58
C THR A 292 -12.93 -21.53 -1.86
N GLY A 293 -13.45 -20.31 -1.94
CA GLY A 293 -14.71 -19.90 -1.30
C GLY A 293 -14.60 -19.56 0.20
N VAL A 294 -13.40 -19.56 0.76
CA VAL A 294 -13.15 -19.29 2.20
C VAL A 294 -13.20 -17.79 2.50
N ALA A 295 -12.82 -16.94 1.54
CA ALA A 295 -12.76 -15.49 1.69
C ALA A 295 -13.57 -14.77 0.60
N ALA A 296 -14.13 -13.60 0.91
CA ALA A 296 -14.87 -12.80 -0.07
C ALA A 296 -13.97 -12.05 -1.07
N TYR A 297 -12.66 -11.94 -0.79
CA TYR A 297 -11.67 -11.13 -1.50
C TYR A 297 -12.01 -9.64 -1.47
N ARG A 298 -11.33 -8.92 -0.58
CA ARG A 298 -11.52 -7.47 -0.40
C ARG A 298 -10.31 -6.69 -0.92
N PRO A 299 -10.53 -5.53 -1.57
CA PRO A 299 -9.49 -4.61 -1.99
C PRO A 299 -8.47 -4.30 -0.90
N SER A 300 -7.22 -4.09 -1.30
CA SER A 300 -6.20 -3.60 -0.39
C SER A 300 -6.43 -2.13 -0.03
N VAL A 301 -6.16 -1.79 1.24
CA VAL A 301 -5.98 -0.41 1.71
C VAL A 301 -4.50 -0.21 2.00
N ASP A 302 -3.79 0.12 0.94
CA ASP A 302 -2.37 0.44 0.91
C ASP A 302 -2.11 1.81 1.58
N ARG A 303 -0.90 2.06 2.10
CA ARG A 303 -0.55 3.37 2.69
C ARG A 303 0.75 3.96 2.19
N VAL A 304 0.70 4.95 1.32
CA VAL A 304 1.88 5.71 0.91
C VAL A 304 2.17 6.83 1.90
N GLY A 305 3.17 6.68 2.77
CA GLY A 305 3.51 7.69 3.77
C GLY A 305 4.97 7.65 4.21
N GLY A 306 5.67 8.77 4.04
CA GLY A 306 7.05 8.93 4.51
C GLY A 306 7.14 9.42 5.96
N THR A 307 8.37 9.57 6.46
CA THR A 307 8.62 10.15 7.80
C THR A 307 8.22 11.63 7.89
N ASP A 308 8.12 12.30 6.74
CA ASP A 308 7.62 13.66 6.57
C ASP A 308 6.99 13.83 5.19
N ARG A 309 6.38 15.00 4.96
CA ARG A 309 5.71 15.35 3.69
C ARG A 309 6.62 15.31 2.46
N PHE A 310 7.92 15.56 2.62
CA PHE A 310 8.88 15.53 1.51
C PHE A 310 9.15 14.10 1.10
N SER A 311 9.26 13.22 2.10
CA SER A 311 9.42 11.79 1.93
C SER A 311 8.15 11.16 1.37
N THR A 312 6.95 11.55 1.82
CA THR A 312 5.68 11.12 1.20
C THR A 312 5.60 11.53 -0.27
N ALA A 313 5.90 12.78 -0.62
CA ALA A 313 5.89 13.23 -2.01
C ALA A 313 6.91 12.48 -2.87
N ALA A 314 8.12 12.23 -2.35
CA ALA A 314 9.15 11.43 -3.02
C ALA A 314 8.73 9.98 -3.26
N LEU A 315 7.94 9.40 -2.35
CA LEU A 315 7.36 8.06 -2.47
C LEU A 315 6.25 8.02 -3.53
N LEU A 316 5.27 8.93 -3.47
CA LEU A 316 4.19 9.03 -4.46
C LEU A 316 4.72 9.23 -5.87
N ALA A 317 5.79 10.01 -6.03
CA ALA A 317 6.43 10.25 -7.32
C ALA A 317 7.12 9.00 -7.92
N ARG A 318 7.05 7.82 -7.28
CA ARG A 318 7.59 6.56 -7.84
C ARG A 318 6.79 6.03 -9.00
N SER A 319 5.49 6.32 -9.05
CA SER A 319 4.64 5.92 -10.18
C SER A 319 4.83 6.80 -11.42
N ALA A 320 5.61 7.88 -11.33
CA ALA A 320 5.92 8.73 -12.47
C ALA A 320 7.08 8.14 -13.27
N GLU A 321 6.94 8.19 -14.59
CA GLU A 321 7.94 7.69 -15.53
C GLU A 321 9.24 8.51 -15.47
N PRO A 322 10.42 7.87 -15.47
CA PRO A 322 11.70 8.57 -15.62
C PRO A 322 11.79 9.38 -16.93
N GLY A 323 12.57 10.46 -16.93
CA GLY A 323 12.76 11.33 -18.09
C GLY A 323 11.66 12.38 -18.29
N GLY A 324 10.55 12.32 -17.55
CA GLY A 324 9.49 13.32 -17.56
C GLY A 324 9.88 14.66 -16.89
N ARG A 325 9.00 15.66 -17.00
CA ARG A 325 9.12 16.90 -16.21
C ARG A 325 8.75 16.63 -14.75
N VAL A 326 9.39 17.36 -13.84
CA VAL A 326 9.03 17.37 -12.42
C VAL A 326 8.71 18.78 -11.94
N PHE A 327 7.60 18.94 -11.24
CA PHE A 327 7.28 20.19 -10.55
C PHE A 327 7.86 20.17 -9.14
N LEU A 328 8.61 21.20 -8.76
CA LEU A 328 9.15 21.38 -7.43
C LEU A 328 8.51 22.59 -6.76
N THR A 329 7.75 22.38 -5.70
CA THR A 329 6.99 23.45 -5.03
C THR A 329 7.16 23.42 -3.51
N SER A 330 6.66 24.45 -2.82
CA SER A 330 6.70 24.50 -1.36
C SER A 330 5.77 23.46 -0.76
N GLY A 331 6.30 22.67 0.18
CA GLY A 331 5.51 21.85 1.09
C GLY A 331 5.12 22.62 2.36
N ARG A 332 5.43 23.91 2.48
CA ARG A 332 5.09 24.74 3.65
C ARG A 332 3.88 25.65 3.44
N ASP A 333 3.58 25.98 2.19
CA ASP A 333 2.40 26.73 1.77
C ASP A 333 1.74 26.02 0.58
N PHE A 334 0.45 26.23 0.37
CA PHE A 334 -0.37 25.41 -0.52
C PHE A 334 -0.73 26.04 -1.89
N PRO A 335 -0.94 27.37 -2.06
CA PRO A 335 -1.61 27.88 -3.26
C PRO A 335 -0.89 27.57 -4.57
N ASP A 336 0.43 27.81 -4.60
CA ASP A 336 1.29 27.55 -5.76
C ASP A 336 1.33 26.05 -6.10
N ALA A 337 1.27 25.23 -5.06
CA ALA A 337 1.39 23.79 -5.13
C ALA A 337 0.12 23.15 -5.74
N LEU A 338 -1.06 23.72 -5.48
CA LEU A 338 -2.35 23.27 -6.03
C LEU A 338 -2.41 23.43 -7.56
N ALA A 339 -1.99 24.60 -8.06
CA ALA A 339 -1.93 24.85 -9.50
C ALA A 339 -0.93 23.91 -10.18
N ALA A 340 0.24 23.70 -9.56
CA ALA A 340 1.24 22.75 -10.04
C ALA A 340 0.71 21.31 -10.09
N ALA A 341 -0.02 20.87 -9.07
CA ALA A 341 -0.58 19.52 -9.01
C ALA A 341 -1.58 19.23 -10.13
N ALA A 342 -2.47 20.19 -10.43
CA ALA A 342 -3.38 20.05 -11.57
C ALA A 342 -2.63 19.92 -12.89
N LYS A 343 -1.60 20.76 -13.09
CA LYS A 343 -0.80 20.75 -14.30
C LYS A 343 -0.02 19.45 -14.47
N ALA A 344 0.61 18.97 -13.40
CA ALA A 344 1.38 17.73 -13.40
C ALA A 344 0.48 16.52 -13.71
N GLY A 345 -0.71 16.48 -13.12
CA GLY A 345 -1.68 15.40 -13.35
C GLY A 345 -2.15 15.26 -14.80
N ALA A 346 -2.13 16.34 -15.60
CA ALA A 346 -2.51 16.31 -17.00
C ALA A 346 -1.59 15.50 -17.90
N ARG A 347 -0.37 15.19 -17.43
CA ARG A 347 0.65 14.48 -18.21
C ARG A 347 1.31 13.33 -17.45
N GLY A 348 0.77 12.96 -16.29
CA GLY A 348 1.37 11.95 -15.42
C GLY A 348 2.73 12.37 -14.84
N GLU A 349 2.98 13.69 -14.76
CA GLU A 349 4.21 14.26 -14.24
C GLU A 349 4.18 14.29 -12.70
N ALA A 350 5.36 14.30 -12.07
CA ALA A 350 5.45 14.27 -10.61
C ALA A 350 5.45 15.68 -9.99
N VAL A 351 4.87 15.79 -8.79
CA VAL A 351 5.07 16.93 -7.88
C VAL A 351 5.95 16.48 -6.72
N LEU A 352 7.05 17.19 -6.52
CA LEU A 352 7.92 17.06 -5.36
C LEU A 352 7.87 18.32 -4.49
N LEU A 353 8.16 18.15 -3.21
CA LEU A 353 8.05 19.20 -2.21
C LEU A 353 9.43 19.63 -1.67
N THR A 354 9.55 20.90 -1.32
CA THR A 354 10.67 21.48 -0.55
C THR A 354 10.15 22.39 0.57
N GLY A 355 11.01 22.85 1.47
CA GLY A 355 10.55 23.75 2.54
C GLY A 355 11.63 24.52 3.26
N GLY A 356 12.91 24.15 3.12
CA GLY A 356 14.03 24.87 3.72
C GLY A 356 14.80 25.72 2.70
N ALA A 357 15.99 26.15 3.11
CA ALA A 357 16.97 26.77 2.21
C ALA A 357 17.77 25.74 1.40
N ARG A 358 17.49 24.45 1.56
CA ARG A 358 18.20 23.32 0.96
C ARG A 358 17.17 22.33 0.42
N LEU A 359 17.51 21.63 -0.65
CA LEU A 359 16.71 20.54 -1.17
C LEU A 359 16.68 19.37 -0.16
N PRO A 360 15.51 18.90 0.28
CA PRO A 360 15.43 17.76 1.19
C PRO A 360 16.09 16.51 0.58
N ALA A 361 16.71 15.68 1.42
CA ALA A 361 17.40 14.47 0.95
C ALA A 361 16.47 13.52 0.17
N ALA A 362 15.23 13.34 0.65
CA ALA A 362 14.22 12.54 -0.03
C ALA A 362 13.84 13.11 -1.42
N THR A 363 13.66 14.43 -1.51
CA THR A 363 13.38 15.14 -2.77
C THR A 363 14.54 15.00 -3.75
N ARG A 364 15.79 15.16 -3.29
CA ARG A 364 16.99 14.97 -4.11
C ARG A 364 17.10 13.54 -4.63
N ALA A 365 16.84 12.54 -3.78
CA ALA A 365 16.86 11.15 -4.17
C ALA A 365 15.77 10.83 -5.22
N ALA A 366 14.57 11.41 -5.07
CA ALA A 366 13.51 11.27 -6.07
C ALA A 366 13.88 11.89 -7.42
N LEU A 367 14.47 13.09 -7.44
CA LEU A 367 14.95 13.72 -8.69
C LEU A 367 16.03 12.90 -9.38
N LEU A 368 16.98 12.34 -8.63
CA LEU A 368 18.00 11.46 -9.19
C LEU A 368 17.41 10.17 -9.78
N ARG A 369 16.37 9.61 -9.15
CA ARG A 369 15.67 8.42 -9.65
C ARG A 369 14.85 8.72 -10.90
N LEU A 370 14.21 9.89 -10.94
CA LEU A 370 13.33 10.28 -12.05
C LEU A 370 14.10 10.79 -13.26
N GLU A 371 15.37 11.18 -13.09
CA GLU A 371 16.21 11.73 -14.18
C GLU A 371 15.45 12.73 -15.06
N PRO A 372 14.82 13.78 -14.48
CA PRO A 372 13.85 14.57 -15.20
C PRO A 372 14.47 15.32 -16.38
N SER A 373 13.74 15.43 -17.48
CA SER A 373 14.16 16.26 -18.62
C SER A 373 14.19 17.74 -18.26
N GLU A 374 13.32 18.15 -17.34
CA GLU A 374 13.34 19.48 -16.73
C GLU A 374 12.65 19.51 -15.35
N ILE A 375 13.02 20.51 -14.54
CA ILE A 375 12.42 20.79 -13.25
C ILE A 375 11.79 22.18 -13.29
N LEU A 376 10.47 22.25 -13.09
CA LEU A 376 9.75 23.51 -12.94
C LEU A 376 9.56 23.84 -11.47
N VAL A 377 10.29 24.84 -10.99
CA VAL A 377 10.14 25.38 -9.64
C VAL A 377 8.93 26.31 -9.61
N VAL A 378 7.86 25.91 -8.91
CA VAL A 378 6.63 26.70 -8.83
C VAL A 378 6.56 27.49 -7.53
N GLY A 379 6.40 28.80 -7.67
CA GLY A 379 6.32 29.77 -6.58
C GLY A 379 7.51 30.72 -6.53
N GLY A 380 7.32 31.88 -5.90
CA GLY A 380 8.35 32.92 -5.77
C GLY A 380 9.48 32.52 -4.81
N GLU A 381 10.53 33.36 -4.70
CA GLU A 381 11.69 33.07 -3.82
C GLU A 381 11.32 32.95 -2.34
N GLY A 382 10.22 33.57 -1.90
CA GLY A 382 9.71 33.43 -0.53
C GLY A 382 9.13 32.04 -0.25
N ALA A 383 8.58 31.36 -1.26
CA ALA A 383 8.00 30.02 -1.15
C ALA A 383 9.05 28.93 -1.41
N VAL A 384 9.88 29.13 -2.44
CA VAL A 384 11.00 28.26 -2.81
C VAL A 384 12.26 29.10 -3.00
N PRO A 385 13.18 29.14 -2.01
CA PRO A 385 14.40 29.96 -2.07
C PRO A 385 15.27 29.67 -3.28
N ARG A 386 16.01 30.67 -3.75
CA ARG A 386 16.94 30.54 -4.88
C ARG A 386 17.97 29.43 -4.68
N THR A 387 18.44 29.22 -3.46
CA THR A 387 19.38 28.13 -3.12
C THR A 387 18.82 26.74 -3.42
N VAL A 388 17.51 26.52 -3.30
CA VAL A 388 16.87 25.25 -3.67
C VAL A 388 16.83 25.10 -5.20
N LEU A 389 16.57 26.19 -5.92
CA LEU A 389 16.59 26.21 -7.38
C LEU A 389 18.00 25.90 -7.90
N ASP A 390 19.03 26.50 -7.33
CA ASP A 390 20.42 26.26 -7.70
C ASP A 390 20.80 24.78 -7.47
N GLU A 391 20.39 24.17 -6.35
CA GLU A 391 20.62 22.74 -6.08
C GLU A 391 19.84 21.81 -7.01
N ALA A 392 18.63 22.19 -7.43
CA ALA A 392 17.86 21.44 -8.42
C ALA A 392 18.51 21.54 -9.83
N ALA A 393 19.05 22.70 -10.17
CA ALA A 393 19.74 22.95 -11.44
C ALA A 393 21.03 22.13 -11.61
N GLU A 394 21.62 21.63 -10.53
CA GLU A 394 22.73 20.66 -10.58
C GLU A 394 22.28 19.26 -11.05
N LEU A 395 20.98 18.96 -10.99
CA LEU A 395 20.42 17.64 -11.31
C LEU A 395 19.80 17.59 -12.71
N ALA A 396 19.12 18.66 -13.13
CA ALA A 396 18.48 18.76 -14.45
C ALA A 396 18.22 20.23 -14.83
N PRO A 397 17.93 20.53 -16.12
CA PRO A 397 17.49 21.87 -16.55
C PRO A 397 16.35 22.38 -15.66
N THR A 398 16.51 23.55 -15.06
CA THR A 398 15.57 24.06 -14.04
C THR A 398 15.12 25.47 -14.38
N GLU A 399 13.80 25.70 -14.36
CA GLU A 399 13.16 26.99 -14.59
C GLU A 399 12.19 27.33 -13.44
N ARG A 400 11.95 28.61 -13.18
CA ARG A 400 10.97 29.07 -12.20
C ARG A 400 9.71 29.59 -12.88
N VAL A 401 8.56 29.12 -12.41
CA VAL A 401 7.23 29.65 -12.76
C VAL A 401 6.61 30.29 -11.53
N SER A 402 6.44 31.62 -11.55
CA SER A 402 5.92 32.36 -10.39
C SER A 402 5.36 33.72 -10.78
N GLY A 403 4.41 34.21 -9.99
CA GLY A 403 3.99 35.60 -9.97
C GLY A 403 4.25 36.28 -8.62
N PRO A 404 3.88 37.58 -8.47
CA PRO A 404 3.99 38.30 -7.20
C PRO A 404 3.11 37.72 -6.07
N GLY A 405 2.09 36.94 -6.41
CA GLY A 405 1.20 36.30 -5.45
C GLY A 405 0.60 35.00 -6.00
N ARG A 406 -0.24 34.35 -5.19
CA ARG A 406 -0.85 33.04 -5.51
C ARG A 406 -1.70 33.05 -6.76
N TYR A 407 -2.40 34.15 -7.03
CA TYR A 407 -3.29 34.29 -8.18
C TYR A 407 -2.48 34.41 -9.48
N GLU A 408 -1.42 35.22 -9.44
CA GLU A 408 -0.50 35.39 -10.57
C GLU A 408 0.35 34.14 -10.82
N THR A 409 0.78 33.43 -9.77
CA THR A 409 1.46 32.14 -9.94
C THR A 409 0.54 31.12 -10.57
N ALA A 410 -0.71 30.99 -10.12
CA ALA A 410 -1.67 30.07 -10.73
C ALA A 410 -1.94 30.41 -12.20
N ALA A 411 -2.09 31.70 -12.53
CA ALA A 411 -2.21 32.18 -13.90
C ALA A 411 -0.96 31.82 -14.75
N ALA A 412 0.25 32.00 -14.21
CA ALA A 412 1.49 31.64 -14.90
C ALA A 412 1.62 30.12 -15.13
N VAL A 413 1.26 29.30 -14.13
CA VAL A 413 1.26 27.83 -14.26
C VAL A 413 0.26 27.36 -15.32
N ALA A 414 -0.90 28.01 -15.43
CA ALA A 414 -1.89 27.69 -16.45
C ALA A 414 -1.37 27.94 -17.89
N GLN A 415 -0.36 28.79 -18.05
CA GLN A 415 0.29 29.09 -19.33
C GLN A 415 1.50 28.21 -19.64
N VAL A 416 1.98 27.40 -18.69
CA VAL A 416 2.97 26.36 -18.99
C VAL A 416 2.29 25.38 -19.94
N GLU A 417 2.74 25.29 -21.20
CA GLU A 417 2.16 24.42 -22.23
C GLU A 417 0.62 24.46 -22.26
N PRO A 418 0.02 25.59 -22.68
CA PRO A 418 -1.39 25.85 -22.49
C PRO A 418 -2.25 24.77 -23.16
N VAL A 419 -3.27 24.33 -22.45
CA VAL A 419 -4.25 23.35 -22.92
C VAL A 419 -5.18 23.96 -23.97
N GLN A 420 -5.91 23.11 -24.68
CA GLN A 420 -6.64 23.51 -25.89
C GLN A 420 -7.58 24.71 -25.62
N ARG A 421 -7.54 25.70 -26.52
CA ARG A 421 -8.55 26.77 -26.55
C ARG A 421 -9.93 26.16 -26.54
N ARG A 422 -10.86 26.78 -25.81
CA ARG A 422 -12.21 26.25 -25.58
C ARG A 422 -12.25 24.93 -24.80
N GLY A 423 -11.22 24.64 -24.01
CA GLY A 423 -11.20 23.58 -23.02
C GLY A 423 -11.99 23.91 -21.74
N SER A 424 -11.74 23.14 -20.68
CA SER A 424 -12.27 23.39 -19.34
C SER A 424 -11.25 24.11 -18.46
N VAL A 425 -11.71 24.97 -17.55
CA VAL A 425 -10.89 25.58 -16.49
C VAL A 425 -11.57 25.35 -15.15
N PHE A 426 -10.80 24.96 -14.14
CA PHE A 426 -11.29 24.81 -12.77
C PHE A 426 -10.97 26.08 -11.98
N ILE A 427 -11.94 26.58 -11.25
CA ILE A 427 -11.84 27.77 -10.39
C ILE A 427 -12.07 27.33 -8.96
N ALA A 428 -11.15 27.67 -8.06
CA ALA A 428 -11.31 27.43 -6.63
C ALA A 428 -10.82 28.63 -5.83
N THR A 429 -11.21 28.73 -4.56
CA THR A 429 -10.68 29.77 -3.68
C THR A 429 -9.18 29.60 -3.48
N GLY A 430 -8.43 30.70 -3.53
CA GLY A 430 -7.04 30.76 -3.14
C GLY A 430 -6.85 30.93 -1.63
N GLU A 431 -7.91 31.05 -0.84
CA GLU A 431 -7.86 31.41 0.58
C GLU A 431 -7.91 30.20 1.53
N ASP A 432 -8.38 29.04 1.05
CA ASP A 432 -8.29 27.73 1.70
C ASP A 432 -7.89 26.66 0.66
N PHE A 433 -7.48 25.47 1.10
CA PHE A 433 -6.88 24.44 0.25
C PHE A 433 -7.78 23.24 -0.16
N PRO A 434 -8.74 22.74 0.66
CA PRO A 434 -9.28 21.39 0.45
C PRO A 434 -10.02 21.22 -0.87
N ASP A 435 -10.82 22.22 -1.26
CA ASP A 435 -11.61 22.19 -2.49
C ASP A 435 -10.71 22.22 -3.73
N ALA A 436 -9.73 23.12 -3.74
CA ALA A 436 -8.73 23.21 -4.80
C ALA A 436 -7.86 21.94 -4.89
N LEU A 437 -7.57 21.30 -3.76
CA LEU A 437 -6.76 20.07 -3.71
C LEU A 437 -7.51 18.92 -4.37
N ALA A 438 -8.78 18.73 -4.00
CA ALA A 438 -9.63 17.73 -4.65
C ALA A 438 -9.86 18.07 -6.13
N ALA A 439 -9.96 19.36 -6.47
CA ALA A 439 -10.09 19.80 -7.86
C ALA A 439 -8.87 19.43 -8.69
N ALA A 440 -7.66 19.54 -8.14
CA ALA A 440 -6.42 19.33 -8.89
C ALA A 440 -6.34 17.95 -9.55
N ALA A 441 -6.75 16.89 -8.85
CA ALA A 441 -6.79 15.54 -9.44
C ALA A 441 -7.78 15.45 -10.61
N ARG A 442 -8.98 16.01 -10.44
CA ARG A 442 -10.03 15.99 -11.47
C ARG A 442 -9.69 16.90 -12.67
N ALA A 443 -9.05 18.03 -12.41
CA ALA A 443 -8.59 18.97 -13.42
C ALA A 443 -7.45 18.36 -14.25
N GLY A 444 -6.49 17.68 -13.60
CA GLY A 444 -5.44 16.93 -14.27
C GLY A 444 -5.99 15.91 -15.28
N GLN A 445 -6.97 15.09 -14.88
CA GLN A 445 -7.62 14.13 -15.80
C GLN A 445 -8.29 14.75 -17.02
N GLN A 446 -8.74 16.00 -16.91
CA GLN A 446 -9.41 16.71 -17.99
C GLN A 446 -8.45 17.58 -18.79
N GLU A 447 -7.13 17.47 -18.54
CA GLU A 447 -6.12 18.37 -19.06
C GLU A 447 -6.56 19.84 -18.88
N ALA A 448 -6.98 20.19 -17.66
CA ALA A 448 -7.53 21.52 -17.33
C ALA A 448 -6.68 22.18 -16.24
N PRO A 449 -6.41 23.50 -16.33
CA PRO A 449 -5.71 24.20 -15.28
C PRO A 449 -6.65 24.48 -14.10
N VAL A 450 -6.06 24.66 -12.91
CA VAL A 450 -6.72 25.23 -11.75
C VAL A 450 -6.27 26.68 -11.61
N LEU A 451 -7.21 27.61 -11.70
CA LEU A 451 -7.02 29.01 -11.38
C LEU A 451 -7.67 29.34 -10.03
N LEU A 452 -7.15 30.38 -9.37
CA LEU A 452 -7.55 30.75 -8.02
C LEU A 452 -8.30 32.08 -8.02
N VAL A 453 -9.32 32.19 -7.17
CA VAL A 453 -10.10 33.42 -6.93
C VAL A 453 -10.13 33.76 -5.44
N ARG A 454 -10.55 34.97 -5.09
CA ARG A 454 -10.95 35.29 -3.71
C ARG A 454 -12.38 34.80 -3.48
N HIS A 455 -12.85 34.86 -2.23
CA HIS A 455 -14.23 34.53 -1.93
C HIS A 455 -15.23 35.32 -2.79
N ASP A 456 -15.08 36.63 -2.92
CA ASP A 456 -16.05 37.55 -3.51
C ASP A 456 -15.52 38.34 -4.72
N GLU A 457 -14.33 37.99 -5.23
CA GLU A 457 -13.68 38.73 -6.31
C GLU A 457 -12.85 37.79 -7.22
N ILE A 458 -12.91 38.03 -8.53
CA ILE A 458 -11.97 37.47 -9.52
C ILE A 458 -10.75 38.40 -9.62
N PRO A 459 -9.56 38.00 -9.15
CA PRO A 459 -8.37 38.82 -9.31
C PRO A 459 -8.05 39.05 -10.79
N GLU A 460 -7.54 40.23 -11.14
CA GLU A 460 -7.27 40.57 -12.55
C GLU A 460 -6.32 39.57 -13.24
N ALA A 461 -5.37 38.98 -12.52
CA ALA A 461 -4.50 37.94 -13.05
C ALA A 461 -5.28 36.70 -13.51
N THR A 462 -6.29 36.30 -12.74
CA THR A 462 -7.20 35.20 -13.07
C THR A 462 -8.11 35.56 -14.23
N ALA A 463 -8.67 36.78 -14.22
CA ALA A 463 -9.50 37.26 -15.32
C ALA A 463 -8.72 37.34 -16.65
N ALA A 464 -7.47 37.82 -16.62
CA ALA A 464 -6.59 37.84 -17.79
C ALA A 464 -6.29 36.43 -18.29
N ALA A 465 -5.95 35.50 -17.40
CA ALA A 465 -5.72 34.10 -17.78
C ALA A 465 -6.96 33.46 -18.42
N LEU A 466 -8.17 33.73 -17.89
CA LEU A 466 -9.42 33.25 -18.48
C LEU A 466 -9.65 33.80 -19.90
N ARG A 467 -9.39 35.10 -20.13
CA ARG A 467 -9.49 35.71 -21.46
C ARG A 467 -8.49 35.09 -22.45
N ASP A 468 -7.27 34.78 -22.01
CA ASP A 468 -6.25 34.17 -22.86
C ASP A 468 -6.57 32.71 -23.20
N LEU A 469 -7.09 31.95 -22.23
CA LEU A 469 -7.47 30.55 -22.39
C LEU A 469 -8.77 30.37 -23.21
N ASP A 470 -9.68 31.35 -23.21
CA ASP A 470 -11.01 31.31 -23.86
C ASP A 470 -11.74 29.98 -23.57
N PRO A 471 -12.01 29.63 -22.30
CA PRO A 471 -12.58 28.32 -21.95
C PRO A 471 -14.03 28.18 -22.45
N ALA A 472 -14.39 27.01 -22.94
CA ALA A 472 -15.80 26.71 -23.23
C ALA A 472 -16.59 26.41 -21.95
N ARG A 473 -15.88 25.89 -20.94
CA ARG A 473 -16.46 25.47 -19.66
C ARG A 473 -15.60 25.94 -18.50
N ILE A 474 -16.26 26.49 -17.49
CA ILE A 474 -15.65 26.83 -16.21
C ILE A 474 -16.32 25.98 -15.13
N VAL A 475 -15.52 25.31 -14.32
CA VAL A 475 -15.98 24.51 -13.19
C VAL A 475 -15.59 25.23 -11.91
N VAL A 476 -16.56 25.85 -11.23
CA VAL A 476 -16.35 26.46 -9.92
C VAL A 476 -16.38 25.37 -8.87
N VAL A 477 -15.34 25.26 -8.05
CA VAL A 477 -15.19 24.22 -7.04
C VAL A 477 -15.30 24.82 -5.65
N GLY A 478 -16.18 24.22 -4.85
CA GLY A 478 -16.54 24.68 -3.51
C GLY A 478 -17.93 25.30 -3.46
N GLY A 479 -18.52 25.27 -2.26
CA GLY A 479 -19.80 25.94 -2.01
C GLY A 479 -19.66 27.47 -2.04
N GLU A 480 -20.80 28.18 -1.89
CA GLU A 480 -20.81 29.65 -1.91
C GLU A 480 -19.93 30.28 -0.81
N GLY A 481 -19.75 29.60 0.32
CA GLY A 481 -18.83 30.03 1.38
C GLY A 481 -17.35 30.06 0.96
N ALA A 482 -16.96 29.29 -0.06
CA ALA A 482 -15.61 29.29 -0.61
C ALA A 482 -15.49 30.25 -1.79
N VAL A 483 -16.45 30.23 -2.71
CA VAL A 483 -16.53 31.12 -3.88
C VAL A 483 -17.97 31.63 -3.99
N ALA A 484 -18.20 32.90 -3.70
CA ALA A 484 -19.51 33.52 -3.67
C ALA A 484 -20.27 33.36 -5.00
N GLY A 485 -21.60 33.40 -4.95
CA GLY A 485 -22.45 33.33 -6.14
C GLY A 485 -22.17 34.48 -7.12
N THR A 486 -21.80 35.66 -6.63
CA THR A 486 -21.44 36.81 -7.48
C THR A 486 -20.21 36.54 -8.36
N VAL A 487 -19.22 35.79 -7.86
CA VAL A 487 -18.07 35.38 -8.67
C VAL A 487 -18.49 34.42 -9.78
N GLU A 488 -19.48 33.54 -9.53
CA GLU A 488 -20.03 32.66 -10.55
C GLU A 488 -20.77 33.44 -11.65
N GLU A 489 -21.59 34.42 -11.26
CA GLU A 489 -22.24 35.35 -12.19
C GLU A 489 -21.23 36.11 -13.06
N ASP A 490 -20.15 36.65 -12.45
CA ASP A 490 -19.07 37.33 -13.18
C ASP A 490 -18.35 36.40 -14.18
N LEU A 491 -18.22 35.10 -13.86
CA LEU A 491 -17.62 34.11 -14.76
C LEU A 491 -18.55 33.76 -15.94
N GLU A 492 -19.88 33.78 -15.74
CA GLU A 492 -20.86 33.55 -16.81
C GLU A 492 -20.83 34.68 -17.85
N GLU A 493 -20.59 35.92 -17.42
CA GLU A 493 -20.47 37.08 -18.31
C GLU A 493 -19.30 36.97 -19.30
N LEU A 494 -18.31 36.13 -19.02
CA LEU A 494 -17.18 35.84 -19.93
C LEU A 494 -17.59 34.98 -21.14
N GLY A 495 -18.82 34.46 -21.17
CA GLY A 495 -19.36 33.68 -22.30
C GLY A 495 -19.05 32.17 -22.25
N SER A 496 -18.57 31.67 -21.12
CA SER A 496 -18.32 30.25 -20.87
C SER A 496 -19.52 29.58 -20.20
N SER A 497 -19.70 28.26 -20.40
CA SER A 497 -20.63 27.49 -19.57
C SER A 497 -20.04 27.35 -18.17
N VAL A 498 -20.71 27.88 -17.15
CA VAL A 498 -20.27 27.75 -15.76
C VAL A 498 -21.03 26.62 -15.06
N GLN A 499 -20.33 25.83 -14.25
CA GLN A 499 -20.93 24.83 -13.38
C GLN A 499 -20.23 24.82 -12.02
N ARG A 500 -21.01 24.93 -10.94
CA ARG A 500 -20.50 24.68 -9.59
C ARG A 500 -20.50 23.21 -9.20
N ILE A 501 -19.43 22.78 -8.52
CA ILE A 501 -19.30 21.51 -7.80
C ILE A 501 -18.82 21.83 -6.38
N GLY A 502 -19.73 21.82 -5.41
CA GLY A 502 -19.42 22.09 -4.00
C GLY A 502 -20.38 21.34 -3.09
N GLY A 503 -19.85 20.73 -2.04
CA GLY A 503 -20.65 20.10 -0.98
C GLY A 503 -20.74 20.97 0.27
N ASP A 504 -21.42 20.46 1.29
CA ASP A 504 -21.59 21.15 2.58
C ASP A 504 -20.24 21.37 3.31
N ASP A 505 -19.25 20.53 3.03
CA ASP A 505 -17.90 20.64 3.55
C ASP A 505 -16.85 20.11 2.54
N ARG A 506 -15.57 20.21 2.93
CA ARG A 506 -14.42 19.73 2.15
C ARG A 506 -14.48 18.26 1.77
N TYR A 507 -15.12 17.43 2.60
CA TYR A 507 -15.22 15.99 2.36
C TYR A 507 -16.30 15.72 1.31
N ALA A 508 -17.42 16.42 1.41
CA ALA A 508 -18.50 16.37 0.42
C ALA A 508 -18.05 16.93 -0.95
N THR A 509 -17.32 18.04 -1.00
CA THR A 509 -16.75 18.54 -2.26
C THR A 509 -15.81 17.52 -2.91
N ALA A 510 -14.90 16.91 -2.14
CA ALA A 510 -14.00 15.86 -2.65
C ALA A 510 -14.76 14.63 -3.16
N ALA A 511 -15.81 14.20 -2.44
CA ALA A 511 -16.69 13.09 -2.84
C ALA A 511 -17.43 13.37 -4.17
N LEU A 512 -17.88 14.60 -4.39
CA LEU A 512 -18.54 15.00 -5.64
C LEU A 512 -17.56 15.01 -6.82
N LEU A 513 -16.33 15.48 -6.61
CA LEU A 513 -15.29 15.56 -7.64
C LEU A 513 -14.74 14.19 -8.06
N ALA A 514 -14.77 13.20 -7.17
CA ALA A 514 -14.24 11.86 -7.44
C ALA A 514 -14.97 11.09 -8.56
N GLY A 515 -16.14 11.57 -9.02
CA GLY A 515 -16.80 11.02 -10.21
C GLY A 515 -17.29 9.58 -10.03
N ARG A 516 -17.25 8.78 -11.11
CA ARG A 516 -17.58 7.34 -11.13
C ARG A 516 -16.47 6.60 -11.90
N GLY A 517 -16.17 5.36 -11.51
CA GLY A 517 -15.30 4.46 -12.27
C GLY A 517 -13.80 4.73 -12.13
N ALA A 518 -13.31 4.77 -10.89
CA ALA A 518 -11.87 4.85 -10.59
C ALA A 518 -11.34 3.49 -10.14
N GLU A 519 -10.27 3.01 -10.78
CA GLU A 519 -9.59 1.77 -10.39
C GLU A 519 -8.84 1.96 -9.05
N VAL A 520 -8.16 3.10 -8.90
CA VAL A 520 -7.42 3.47 -7.69
C VAL A 520 -7.94 4.78 -7.13
N LEU A 521 -8.26 4.82 -5.83
CA LEU A 521 -8.56 6.06 -5.12
C LEU A 521 -7.50 6.35 -4.06
N HIS A 522 -7.03 7.58 -4.04
CA HIS A 522 -6.19 8.08 -2.96
C HIS A 522 -7.06 8.68 -1.86
N VAL A 523 -6.71 8.40 -0.61
CA VAL A 523 -7.42 8.91 0.57
C VAL A 523 -6.44 9.67 1.45
N GLY A 524 -6.58 10.99 1.50
CA GLY A 524 -5.71 11.88 2.25
C GLY A 524 -6.39 12.54 3.45
N SER A 525 -5.60 13.30 4.21
CA SER A 525 -6.13 14.15 5.29
C SER A 525 -6.81 15.40 4.70
N GLY A 526 -8.03 15.67 5.14
CA GLY A 526 -8.71 16.95 4.86
C GLY A 526 -8.25 18.10 5.75
N LEU A 527 -7.34 17.86 6.71
CA LEU A 527 -6.85 18.88 7.65
C LEU A 527 -5.41 19.33 7.36
N THR A 528 -4.68 18.59 6.53
CA THR A 528 -3.31 18.90 6.11
C THR A 528 -3.16 18.67 4.61
N PHE A 529 -2.56 19.61 3.89
CA PHE A 529 -2.58 19.57 2.42
C PHE A 529 -1.47 18.72 1.79
N ALA A 530 -0.25 18.73 2.34
CA ALA A 530 0.96 18.37 1.59
C ALA A 530 0.97 16.93 1.04
N ASP A 531 0.53 15.95 1.84
CA ASP A 531 0.48 14.55 1.42
C ASP A 531 -0.59 14.33 0.34
N ALA A 532 -1.82 14.78 0.59
CA ALA A 532 -2.95 14.63 -0.34
C ALA A 532 -2.74 15.41 -1.65
N LEU A 533 -2.04 16.56 -1.58
CA LEU A 533 -1.64 17.34 -2.73
C LEU A 533 -0.69 16.56 -3.64
N ALA A 534 0.36 15.95 -3.07
CA ALA A 534 1.33 15.18 -3.84
C ALA A 534 0.70 13.92 -4.46
N ALA A 535 -0.42 13.42 -3.92
CA ALA A 535 -1.19 12.34 -4.52
C ALA A 535 -2.08 12.80 -5.68
N GLY A 536 -2.39 14.09 -5.79
CA GLY A 536 -3.26 14.63 -6.85
C GLY A 536 -2.83 14.23 -8.27
N PRO A 537 -1.57 14.47 -8.67
CA PRO A 537 -1.06 14.08 -9.99
C PRO A 537 -1.09 12.56 -10.23
N VAL A 538 -0.75 11.77 -9.21
CA VAL A 538 -0.74 10.31 -9.29
C VAL A 538 -2.16 9.77 -9.47
N ALA A 539 -3.10 10.26 -8.65
CA ALA A 539 -4.51 9.94 -8.77
C ALA A 539 -5.07 10.37 -10.13
N ALA A 540 -4.64 11.52 -10.67
CA ALA A 540 -5.04 11.95 -12.00
C ALA A 540 -4.56 10.98 -13.09
N ALA A 541 -3.28 10.60 -13.05
CA ALA A 541 -2.67 9.70 -14.03
C ALA A 541 -3.30 8.29 -14.02
N GLN A 542 -3.77 7.85 -12.84
CA GLN A 542 -4.46 6.56 -12.65
C GLN A 542 -5.96 6.62 -12.94
N GLY A 543 -6.48 7.73 -13.48
CA GLY A 543 -7.93 7.91 -13.70
C GLY A 543 -8.75 7.90 -12.39
N GLY A 544 -8.09 8.13 -11.26
CA GLY A 544 -8.60 8.00 -9.90
C GLY A 544 -9.21 9.28 -9.32
N ALA A 545 -9.10 9.47 -8.01
CA ALA A 545 -9.39 10.75 -7.36
C ALA A 545 -8.71 10.81 -5.99
N VAL A 546 -8.70 12.00 -5.39
CA VAL A 546 -8.31 12.19 -3.99
C VAL A 546 -9.56 12.44 -3.16
N LEU A 547 -9.91 11.46 -2.32
CA LEU A 547 -10.89 11.62 -1.26
C LEU A 547 -10.21 12.11 0.02
N LEU A 548 -10.99 12.76 0.89
CA LEU A 548 -10.49 13.34 2.14
C LEU A 548 -11.11 12.66 3.35
N THR A 549 -10.34 12.55 4.43
CA THR A 549 -10.77 12.04 5.73
C THR A 549 -10.37 12.98 6.85
N ALA A 550 -11.01 12.85 8.00
CA ALA A 550 -10.45 13.40 9.24
C ALA A 550 -9.44 12.40 9.81
N PRO A 551 -8.44 12.83 10.61
CA PRO A 551 -7.35 11.94 11.03
C PRO A 551 -7.79 10.65 11.72
N GLY A 552 -8.92 10.62 12.42
CA GLY A 552 -9.43 9.43 13.12
C GLY A 552 -10.80 8.93 12.65
N ARG A 553 -11.36 9.46 11.56
CA ARG A 553 -12.68 8.99 11.08
C ARG A 553 -12.85 9.17 9.57
N VAL A 554 -13.57 8.23 8.96
CA VAL A 554 -14.10 8.34 7.59
C VAL A 554 -15.41 9.15 7.62
N PRO A 555 -15.47 10.35 7.04
CA PRO A 555 -16.72 11.13 6.93
C PRO A 555 -17.78 10.39 6.11
N THR A 556 -19.06 10.67 6.37
CA THR A 556 -20.19 10.04 5.66
C THR A 556 -20.09 10.22 4.14
N ALA A 557 -19.80 11.44 3.67
CA ALA A 557 -19.66 11.70 2.24
C ALA A 557 -18.52 10.89 1.60
N THR A 558 -17.42 10.68 2.32
CA THR A 558 -16.30 9.85 1.86
C THR A 558 -16.71 8.38 1.77
N ARG A 559 -17.44 7.88 2.77
CA ARG A 559 -18.00 6.52 2.76
C ARG A 559 -18.94 6.30 1.57
N GLU A 560 -19.92 7.18 1.39
CA GLU A 560 -20.88 7.09 0.29
C GLU A 560 -20.20 7.19 -1.09
N ALA A 561 -19.12 7.99 -1.20
CA ALA A 561 -18.32 8.04 -2.42
C ALA A 561 -17.61 6.70 -2.70
N LEU A 562 -17.03 6.07 -1.67
CA LEU A 562 -16.37 4.78 -1.79
C LEU A 562 -17.34 3.67 -2.21
N GLU A 563 -18.52 3.60 -1.58
CA GLU A 563 -19.57 2.65 -1.94
C GLU A 563 -20.08 2.87 -3.37
N ARG A 564 -20.21 4.14 -3.79
CA ARG A 564 -20.65 4.50 -5.15
C ARG A 564 -19.61 4.21 -6.22
N ILE A 565 -18.32 4.36 -5.91
CA ILE A 565 -17.23 4.19 -6.87
C ILE A 565 -16.79 2.73 -6.94
N ALA A 566 -16.78 2.02 -5.79
CA ALA A 566 -16.30 0.66 -5.63
C ALA A 566 -14.91 0.43 -6.26
N PRO A 567 -13.86 1.14 -5.79
CA PRO A 567 -12.53 1.05 -6.38
C PRO A 567 -11.89 -0.31 -6.13
N GLU A 568 -11.05 -0.76 -7.07
CA GLU A 568 -10.27 -1.99 -6.95
C GLU A 568 -9.13 -1.85 -5.93
N ARG A 569 -8.66 -0.62 -5.69
CA ARG A 569 -7.60 -0.31 -4.72
C ARG A 569 -7.80 1.03 -4.03
N LEU A 570 -7.52 1.05 -2.72
CA LEU A 570 -7.43 2.27 -1.93
C LEU A 570 -6.00 2.55 -1.50
N VAL A 571 -5.57 3.80 -1.63
CA VAL A 571 -4.24 4.25 -1.23
C VAL A 571 -4.36 5.39 -0.21
N LEU A 572 -4.14 5.07 1.07
CA LEU A 572 -3.99 6.09 2.10
C LEU A 572 -2.73 6.90 1.82
N THR A 573 -2.88 8.22 1.75
CA THR A 573 -1.76 9.12 1.46
C THR A 573 -1.39 9.89 2.72
N GLY A 574 -0.17 9.67 3.18
CA GLY A 574 0.38 10.19 4.43
C GLY A 574 0.55 9.11 5.51
N GLY A 575 1.43 9.41 6.47
CA GLY A 575 1.65 8.55 7.63
C GLY A 575 0.44 8.46 8.56
N ALA A 576 0.51 7.59 9.57
CA ALA A 576 -0.57 7.37 10.54
C ALA A 576 -0.99 8.64 11.33
N GLY A 577 -0.13 9.66 11.39
CA GLY A 577 -0.49 10.95 11.98
C GLY A 577 -1.40 11.82 11.10
N ALA A 578 -1.36 11.65 9.77
CA ALA A 578 -2.21 12.35 8.83
C ALA A 578 -3.53 11.61 8.60
N VAL A 579 -3.45 10.29 8.40
CA VAL A 579 -4.60 9.39 8.25
C VAL A 579 -4.42 8.23 9.21
N GLY A 580 -5.17 8.21 10.30
CA GLY A 580 -5.02 7.28 11.42
C GLY A 580 -5.33 5.83 11.06
N GLU A 581 -4.89 4.93 11.94
CA GLU A 581 -5.12 3.49 11.75
C GLU A 581 -6.60 3.12 11.86
N ASP A 582 -7.38 3.85 12.66
CA ASP A 582 -8.82 3.66 12.74
C ASP A 582 -9.53 3.99 11.42
N VAL A 583 -9.01 4.96 10.67
CA VAL A 583 -9.48 5.26 9.30
C VAL A 583 -9.18 4.08 8.40
N ARG A 584 -7.95 3.55 8.43
CA ARG A 584 -7.54 2.38 7.64
C ARG A 584 -8.44 1.18 7.91
N ARG A 585 -8.64 0.82 9.17
CA ARG A 585 -9.54 -0.27 9.58
C ARG A 585 -10.97 -0.05 9.09
N THR A 586 -11.48 1.17 9.22
CA THR A 586 -12.83 1.51 8.73
C THR A 586 -12.91 1.33 7.21
N LEU A 587 -11.89 1.72 6.45
CA LEU A 587 -11.87 1.58 4.99
C LEU A 587 -11.77 0.12 4.55
N LEU A 588 -10.98 -0.70 5.24
CA LEU A 588 -10.89 -2.15 4.99
C LEU A 588 -12.26 -2.84 5.11
N ARG A 589 -13.09 -2.38 6.06
CA ARG A 589 -14.48 -2.84 6.24
C ARG A 589 -15.51 -2.17 5.31
N LEU A 590 -15.13 -1.17 4.53
CA LEU A 590 -16.05 -0.46 3.63
C LEU A 590 -15.95 -0.92 2.19
N THR A 591 -14.81 -1.51 1.82
CA THR A 591 -14.62 -2.20 0.55
C THR A 591 -15.17 -3.64 0.61
N SER A 592 -16.05 -3.91 1.57
CA SER A 592 -16.72 -5.18 1.83
C SER A 592 -18.20 -5.19 1.38
#